data_AF-A0A081RAA0-F1
#
_entry.id   AF-A0A081RAA0-F1
#
_cell.length_a   1.000
_cell.length_b   1.000
_cell.length_c   1.000
_cell.angle_alpha   90.00
_cell.angle_beta   90.00
_cell.angle_gamma   90.00
#
_symmetry.space_group_name_H-M   'P 1'
#
loop_
_entity.id
_entity.type
_entity.pdbx_description
1 polymer ?
#
loop_
_entity_poly.entity_id
_entity_poly.type
_entity_poly.pdbx_seq_one_letter_code
_entity_poly.pdbx_strand_id
1 'polypeptide(L)' 'MKSDLSAPTMPRGCTLPDARLIAWLAANAPALTDEGLNDRFGISYNSWRRLMAGQPVRASLLARLERRLETEASAWGRE' A
#
# COMPACT_ATOMS: atom_id res chain seq x y z
N MET A 1 12.15 29.21 -16.01
CA MET A 1 11.46 27.91 -15.88
C MET A 1 12.48 26.79 -16.06
N LYS A 2 12.87 26.10 -14.98
CA LYS A 2 13.60 24.83 -15.06
C LYS A 2 12.64 23.75 -14.57
N SER A 3 12.01 23.06 -15.51
CA SER A 3 11.23 21.86 -15.23
C SER A 3 12.22 20.71 -15.14
N ASP A 4 12.84 20.55 -13.97
CA ASP A 4 13.65 19.37 -13.67
C ASP A 4 12.65 18.24 -13.35
N LEU A 5 12.13 17.60 -14.39
CA LEU A 5 11.38 16.34 -14.28
C LEU A 5 12.38 15.22 -14.02
N SER A 6 13.06 15.28 -12.87
CA SER A 6 13.80 14.14 -12.35
C SER A 6 12.75 13.11 -11.94
N ALA A 7 12.61 12.04 -12.73
CA ALA A 7 11.79 10.90 -12.36
C ALA A 7 12.16 10.51 -10.92
N PRO A 8 11.19 10.36 -10.00
CA PRO A 8 11.52 10.12 -8.61
C PRO A 8 12.35 8.84 -8.52
N THR A 9 13.64 8.98 -8.23
CA THR A 9 14.55 7.85 -8.06
C THR A 9 13.97 6.95 -6.98
N MET A 10 13.57 5.73 -7.36
CA MET A 10 13.06 4.72 -6.43
C MET A 10 14.09 4.47 -5.32
N PRO A 11 13.73 4.68 -4.04
CA PRO A 11 14.62 4.31 -2.94
C PRO A 11 14.90 2.81 -2.98
N ARG A 12 16.14 2.40 -2.69
CA ARG A 12 16.53 0.99 -2.68
C ARG A 12 15.60 0.17 -1.77
N GLY A 13 15.17 -1.00 -2.26
CA GLY A 13 14.28 -1.90 -1.53
C GLY A 13 12.84 -1.40 -1.39
N CYS A 14 12.48 -0.30 -2.07
CA CYS A 14 11.09 0.11 -2.23
C CYS A 14 10.56 -0.32 -3.60
N THR A 15 9.25 -0.52 -3.69
CA THR A 15 8.52 -0.70 -4.95
C THR A 15 7.21 0.09 -4.90
N LEU A 16 6.64 0.36 -6.07
CA LEU A 16 5.36 1.05 -6.17
C LEU A 16 4.22 0.08 -5.82
N PRO A 17 3.22 0.55 -5.05
CA PRO A 17 2.01 -0.24 -4.80
C PRO A 17 1.19 -0.44 -6.08
N ASP A 18 0.62 -1.63 -6.26
CA ASP A 18 -0.39 -1.90 -7.28
C ASP A 18 -1.68 -1.12 -6.98
N ALA A 19 -2.29 -0.54 -8.02
CA ALA A 19 -3.57 0.17 -7.92
C ALA A 19 -4.70 -0.70 -7.34
N ARG A 20 -4.73 -2.00 -7.65
CA ARG A 20 -5.71 -2.95 -7.08
C ARG A 20 -5.54 -3.10 -5.57
N LEU A 21 -4.29 -3.15 -5.11
CA LEU A 21 -3.96 -3.25 -3.69
C LEU A 21 -4.41 -1.98 -2.95
N ILE A 22 -4.16 -0.81 -3.53
CA ILE A 22 -4.63 0.48 -3.00
C ILE A 22 -6.15 0.50 -2.92
N ALA A 23 -6.85 0.13 -4.00
CA ALA A 23 -8.31 0.15 -4.06
C ALA A 23 -8.94 -0.78 -3.01
N TRP A 24 -8.43 -2.00 -2.88
CA TRP A 24 -8.92 -2.94 -1.88
C TRP A 24 -8.66 -2.42 -0.47
N LEU A 25 -7.45 -1.93 -0.20
CA LEU A 25 -7.09 -1.36 1.09
C LEU A 25 -8.09 -0.27 1.46
N ALA A 26 -8.27 0.72 0.58
CA ALA A 26 -9.18 1.85 0.74
C ALA A 26 -10.62 1.41 1.06
N ALA A 27 -11.11 0.38 0.37
CA ALA A 27 -12.46 -0.15 0.57
C ALA A 27 -12.63 -0.95 1.88
N ASN A 28 -11.53 -1.46 2.46
CA ASN A 28 -11.57 -2.38 3.60
C ASN A 28 -10.97 -1.78 4.89
N ALA A 29 -10.65 -0.49 4.92
CA ALA A 29 -10.15 0.17 6.11
C ALA A 29 -11.31 0.51 7.07
N PRO A 30 -11.42 -0.16 8.24
CA PRO A 30 -12.55 0.05 9.15
C PRO A 30 -12.47 1.39 9.88
N ALA A 31 -11.25 1.87 10.13
CA ALA A 31 -10.95 3.16 10.73
C ALA A 31 -9.60 3.66 10.23
N LEU A 32 -9.45 4.97 10.05
CA LEU A 32 -8.21 5.62 9.63
C LEU A 32 -7.38 6.10 10.83
N THR A 33 -7.32 5.29 11.88
CA THR A 33 -6.43 5.49 13.04
C THR A 33 -5.25 4.53 12.95
N ASP A 34 -4.17 4.81 13.68
CA ASP A 34 -3.00 3.93 13.66
C ASP A 34 -3.34 2.54 14.21
N GLU A 35 -4.14 2.48 15.29
CA GLU A 35 -4.62 1.23 15.89
C GLU A 35 -5.49 0.45 14.93
N GLY A 36 -6.48 1.09 14.29
CA GLY A 36 -7.40 0.42 13.37
C GLY A 36 -6.70 -0.14 12.13
N LEU A 37 -5.72 0.61 11.60
CA LEU A 37 -4.91 0.18 10.46
C LEU A 37 -3.91 -0.92 10.84
N ASN A 38 -3.34 -0.86 12.04
CA ASN A 38 -2.44 -1.89 12.56
C ASN A 38 -3.19 -3.19 12.82
N ASP A 39 -4.32 -3.12 13.52
CA ASP A 39 -5.14 -4.29 13.82
C ASP A 39 -5.63 -4.98 12.53
N ARG A 40 -6.13 -4.19 11.56
CA ARG A 40 -6.66 -4.74 10.30
C ARG A 40 -5.56 -5.22 9.34
N PHE A 41 -4.51 -4.42 9.12
CA PHE A 41 -3.55 -4.66 8.04
C PHE A 41 -2.10 -4.84 8.52
N GLY A 42 -1.79 -4.52 9.77
CA GLY A 42 -0.43 -4.54 10.32
C GLY A 42 0.45 -3.40 9.80
N ILE A 43 -0.16 -2.26 9.48
CA ILE A 43 0.54 -1.06 8.97
C ILE A 43 0.19 0.17 9.80
N SER A 44 1.11 1.11 9.87
CA SER A 44 0.87 2.42 10.46
C SER A 44 0.10 3.35 9.52
N TYR A 45 -0.51 4.39 10.08
CA TYR A 45 -1.16 5.47 9.36
C TYR A 45 -0.23 6.13 8.34
N ASN A 46 1.06 6.30 8.66
CA ASN A 46 2.03 6.85 7.70
C ASN A 46 2.21 5.94 6.48
N SER A 47 2.30 4.62 6.70
CA SER A 47 2.41 3.66 5.59
C SER A 47 1.17 3.68 4.72
N TRP A 48 -0.01 3.72 5.35
CA TRP A 48 -1.28 3.91 4.67
C TRP A 48 -1.32 5.17 3.80
N ARG A 49 -0.96 6.32 4.36
CA ARG A 49 -0.92 7.60 3.64
C ARG A 49 -0.03 7.56 2.40
N ARG A 50 1.12 6.89 2.49
CA ARG A 50 2.03 6.70 1.35
C ARG A 50 1.44 5.79 0.28
N LEU A 51 0.80 4.70 0.68
CA LEU A 51 0.11 3.79 -0.23
C LEU A 51 -1.00 4.52 -1.01
N MET A 52 -1.85 5.28 -0.30
CA MET A 52 -2.93 6.06 -0.92
C MET A 52 -2.42 7.17 -1.84
N ALA A 53 -1.22 7.70 -1.58
CA ALA A 53 -0.57 8.67 -2.44
C ALA A 53 0.20 8.05 -3.62
N GLY A 54 0.13 6.72 -3.81
CA GLY A 54 0.88 6.02 -4.86
C GLY A 54 2.40 6.10 -4.69
N GLN A 55 2.87 6.39 -3.47
CA GLN A 55 4.30 6.56 -3.22
C GLN A 55 5.00 5.20 -3.06
N PRO A 56 6.28 5.11 -3.45
CA PRO A 56 7.13 3.97 -3.12
C PRO A 56 7.06 3.60 -1.65
N VAL A 57 6.90 2.31 -1.36
CA VAL A 57 6.98 1.75 0.00
C VAL A 57 7.90 0.53 -0.02
N ARG A 58 8.32 0.05 1.16
CA ARG A 58 9.22 -1.13 1.23
C ARG A 58 8.58 -2.34 0.55
N ALA A 59 9.35 -3.04 -0.28
CA ALA A 59 8.87 -4.25 -0.97
C ALA A 59 8.37 -5.32 0.01
N SER A 60 9.02 -5.47 1.17
CA SER A 60 8.60 -6.37 2.23
C SER A 60 7.28 -5.98 2.91
N LEU A 61 6.89 -4.71 2.86
CA LEU A 61 5.57 -4.28 3.32
C LEU A 61 4.49 -4.70 2.34
N LEU A 62 4.71 -4.47 1.03
CA LEU A 62 3.76 -4.87 0.00
C LEU A 62 3.57 -6.38 -0.07
N ALA A 63 4.66 -7.15 -0.06
CA ALA A 63 4.59 -8.60 -0.06
C ALA A 63 3.80 -9.18 1.14
N ARG A 64 3.85 -8.52 2.30
CA ARG A 64 3.06 -8.92 3.48
C ARG A 64 1.58 -8.61 3.29
N LEU A 65 1.25 -7.45 2.70
CA LEU A 65 -0.14 -7.08 2.41
C LEU A 65 -0.73 -8.02 1.35
N GLU A 66 -0.01 -8.27 0.25
CA GLU A 66 -0.40 -9.21 -0.81
C GLU A 66 -0.66 -10.61 -0.26
N ARG A 67 0.24 -11.15 0.58
CA ARG A 67 0.01 -12.46 1.21
C ARG A 67 -1.24 -12.51 2.09
N ARG A 68 -1.55 -11.40 2.78
CA ARG A 68 -2.76 -11.29 3.60
C ARG A 68 -4.01 -11.30 2.71
N LEU A 69 -3.98 -10.57 1.60
CA LEU A 69 -5.04 -10.56 0.58
C LEU A 69 -5.25 -11.93 -0.06
N GLU A 70 -4.17 -12.65 -0.36
CA GLU A 70 -4.22 -14.02 -0.87
C GLU A 70 -4.86 -14.99 0.12
N THR A 71 -4.71 -14.74 1.43
CA THR A 71 -5.38 -15.54 2.46
C THR A 71 -6.87 -15.18 2.55
N GLU A 72 -7.21 -13.91 2.32
CA GLU A 72 -8.57 -13.38 2.26
C GLU A 72 -9.23 -13.55 0.87
N ALA A 73 -8.70 -14.48 0.04
CA ALA A 73 -8.90 -14.61 -1.41
C ALA A 73 -10.34 -14.59 -1.93
N SER A 74 -11.35 -14.80 -1.10
CA SER A 74 -12.75 -14.56 -1.49
C SER A 74 -13.01 -13.09 -1.91
N ALA A 75 -12.20 -12.13 -1.44
CA ALA A 75 -12.36 -10.69 -1.72
C ALA A 75 -11.36 -10.13 -2.76
N TRP A 76 -10.30 -10.87 -3.11
CA TRP A 76 -9.23 -10.36 -3.98
C TRP A 76 -9.51 -10.54 -5.48
N GLY A 77 -10.56 -11.29 -5.84
CA GLY A 77 -11.04 -11.44 -7.22
C GLY A 77 -9.97 -12.03 -8.14
N ARG A 78 -9.87 -13.36 -8.17
CA ARG A 78 -9.21 -14.05 -9.29
C ARG A 78 -10.24 -14.30 -10.39
N GLU A 79 -10.02 -13.66 -11.54
CA GLU A 79 -10.33 -14.24 -12.85
C GLU A 79 -9.05 -14.83 -13.43
#